data_AF-A0A7V9N7Q2-F1
#
_entry.id   AF-A0A7V9N7Q2-F1
#
_cell.length_a   1.000
_cell.length_b   1.000
_cell.length_c   1.000
_cell.angle_alpha   90.00
_cell.angle_beta   90.00
_cell.angle_gamma   90.00
#
_symmetry.space_group_name_H-M   'P 1'
#
loop_
_entity.id
_entity.type
_entity.pdbx_description
1 polymer ?
#
loop_
_entity_poly.entity_id
_entity_poly.type
_entity_poly.pdbx_seq_one_letter_code
_entity_poly.pdbx_strand_id
1 'polypeptide(L)'
;MSTGGSPRADSASETVLSPRALNRALLARQFLLVREKRTAIETIEHLVGMQAQVPSNPYLGLWARLDDFQPEEVSRLIERRELVRPTLMRTTIHLVSARDCLALRPLMQPLMVRTLSSTAWGKNIADAASLAGAVSYLVPVVQVPPMPAGRGGEYGSVLVDGFLGGMWRITRERGGARLVVESGGSWSQEDRKAAGDEGARMLACLAADAGSHDVQIVTRE
;
A
#
# COMPACT_ATOMS: atom_id res chain seq x y z
N MET A 1 50.46 22.62 -38.10
CA MET A 1 49.83 22.92 -36.79
C MET A 1 48.34 23.10 -37.04
N SER A 2 47.55 22.06 -36.75
CA SER A 2 46.09 22.09 -36.82
C SER A 2 45.59 21.38 -35.57
N THR A 3 45.06 22.13 -34.63
CA THR A 3 44.44 21.59 -33.41
C THR A 3 42.94 21.69 -33.59
N GLY A 4 42.32 20.55 -33.91
CA GLY A 4 40.87 20.40 -33.93
C GLY A 4 40.30 20.58 -32.54
N GLY A 5 39.35 21.52 -32.41
CA GLY A 5 38.53 21.67 -31.22
C GLY A 5 37.56 20.51 -31.12
N SER A 6 37.67 19.73 -30.04
CA SER A 6 36.71 18.70 -29.67
C SER A 6 35.35 19.34 -29.39
N PRO A 7 34.23 18.79 -29.86
CA PRO A 7 32.91 19.33 -29.56
C PRO A 7 32.66 19.16 -28.07
N ARG A 8 32.40 20.27 -27.36
CA ARG A 8 31.92 20.25 -25.98
C ARG A 8 30.63 19.45 -25.96
N ALA A 9 30.57 18.48 -25.05
CA ALA A 9 29.37 17.71 -24.75
C ALA A 9 28.17 18.66 -24.64
N ASP A 10 27.12 18.37 -25.41
CA ASP A 10 25.84 19.04 -25.31
C ASP A 10 25.46 19.16 -23.84
N SER A 11 25.26 20.40 -23.41
CA SER A 11 24.71 20.72 -22.10
C SER A 11 23.36 20.01 -22.01
N ALA A 12 23.29 18.94 -21.22
CA ALA A 12 22.02 18.37 -20.80
C ALA A 12 21.24 19.51 -20.14
N SER A 13 20.25 20.05 -20.84
CA SER A 13 19.33 21.01 -20.25
C SER A 13 18.65 20.30 -19.09
N GLU A 14 18.77 20.86 -17.90
CA GLU A 14 18.07 20.39 -16.71
C GLU A 14 16.58 20.36 -17.03
N THR A 15 16.07 19.16 -17.32
CA THR A 15 14.66 18.99 -17.67
C THR A 15 13.85 19.05 -16.38
N VAL A 16 13.31 20.23 -16.07
CA VAL A 16 12.41 20.42 -14.92
C VAL A 16 11.13 19.62 -15.16
N LEU A 17 10.85 18.65 -14.30
CA LEU A 17 9.65 17.82 -14.40
C LEU A 17 8.40 18.60 -13.98
N SER A 18 7.35 18.53 -14.79
CA SER A 18 6.04 19.07 -14.43
C SER A 18 5.40 18.27 -13.28
N PRO A 19 4.41 18.82 -12.56
CA PRO A 19 3.66 18.07 -11.55
C PRO A 19 3.02 16.79 -12.09
N ARG A 20 2.50 16.81 -13.33
CA ARG A 20 1.97 15.62 -13.99
C ARG A 20 3.07 14.59 -14.24
N ALA A 21 4.24 15.01 -14.72
CA ALA A 21 5.37 14.12 -14.94
C ALA A 21 5.86 13.48 -13.62
N LEU A 22 5.96 14.26 -12.54
CA LEU A 22 6.31 13.76 -11.21
C LEU A 22 5.27 12.75 -10.68
N ASN A 23 3.98 13.04 -10.87
CA ASN A 23 2.90 12.14 -10.49
C ASN A 23 2.97 10.82 -11.27
N ARG A 24 3.17 10.85 -12.60
CA ARG A 24 3.33 9.64 -13.41
C ARG A 24 4.57 8.85 -13.01
N ALA A 25 5.71 9.52 -12.80
CA ALA A 25 6.92 8.87 -12.31
C ALA A 25 6.73 8.23 -10.93
N LEU A 26 5.97 8.86 -10.04
CA LEU A 26 5.62 8.27 -8.74
C LEU A 26 4.74 7.02 -8.90
N LEU A 27 3.65 7.10 -9.68
CA LEU A 27 2.75 5.95 -9.85
C LEU A 27 3.42 4.80 -10.60
N ALA A 28 4.29 5.09 -11.58
CA ALA A 28 5.09 4.08 -12.26
C ALA A 28 5.99 3.32 -11.28
N ARG A 29 6.72 4.05 -10.42
CA ARG A 29 7.55 3.44 -9.37
C ARG A 29 6.76 2.68 -8.32
N GLN A 30 5.45 2.93 -8.20
CA GLN A 30 4.57 2.18 -7.30
C GLN A 30 3.77 1.08 -8.00
N PHE A 31 4.00 0.82 -9.28
CA PHE A 31 3.26 -0.17 -10.08
C PHE A 31 1.75 0.10 -10.14
N LEU A 32 1.36 1.39 -10.14
CA LEU A 32 -0.04 1.82 -10.20
C LEU A 32 -0.46 2.32 -11.60
N LEU A 33 0.44 2.29 -12.58
CA LEU A 33 0.11 2.55 -13.99
C LEU A 33 -0.15 1.28 -14.77
N VAL A 34 0.64 0.24 -14.47
CA VAL A 34 0.61 -1.06 -15.11
C VAL A 34 0.83 -2.09 -14.00
N ARG A 35 0.04 -3.16 -14.02
CA ARG A 35 0.21 -4.28 -13.10
C ARG A 35 1.44 -5.09 -13.52
N GLU A 36 2.28 -5.42 -12.54
CA GLU A 36 3.56 -6.08 -12.76
C GLU A 36 3.48 -7.58 -12.50
N LYS A 37 4.27 -8.37 -13.23
CA LYS A 37 4.47 -9.80 -12.98
C LYS A 37 5.60 -9.98 -11.97
N ARG A 38 5.30 -9.74 -10.69
CA ARG A 38 6.22 -9.83 -9.56
C ARG A 38 5.57 -10.61 -8.42
N THR A 39 6.38 -11.13 -7.52
CA THR A 39 5.87 -11.73 -6.27
C THR A 39 5.40 -10.66 -5.29
N ALA A 40 4.58 -11.07 -4.32
CA ALA A 40 4.12 -10.18 -3.26
C ALA A 40 5.30 -9.64 -2.42
N ILE A 41 6.27 -10.51 -2.08
CA ILE A 41 7.42 -10.11 -1.26
C ILE A 41 8.33 -9.12 -1.98
N GLU A 42 8.66 -9.35 -3.26
CA GLU A 42 9.47 -8.42 -4.06
C GLU A 42 8.81 -7.03 -4.17
N THR A 43 7.48 -7.02 -4.29
CA THR A 43 6.71 -5.78 -4.36
C THR A 43 6.71 -5.06 -3.02
N ILE A 44 6.53 -5.78 -1.91
CA ILE A 44 6.60 -5.22 -0.55
C ILE A 44 7.98 -4.62 -0.28
N GLU A 45 9.06 -5.34 -0.63
CA GLU A 45 10.44 -4.85 -0.47
C GLU A 45 10.70 -3.61 -1.32
N HIS A 46 10.26 -3.62 -2.59
CA HIS A 46 10.38 -2.46 -3.48
C HIS A 46 9.67 -1.21 -2.95
N LEU A 47 8.51 -1.39 -2.30
CA LEU A 47 7.75 -0.31 -1.67
C LEU A 47 8.30 0.10 -0.30
N VAL A 48 9.32 -0.59 0.20
CA VAL A 48 9.89 -0.42 1.55
C VAL A 48 8.80 -0.64 2.62
N GLY A 49 7.97 -1.66 2.41
CA GLY A 49 6.85 -2.01 3.26
C GLY A 49 5.52 -1.38 2.87
N MET A 50 4.44 -2.02 3.31
CA MET A 50 3.07 -1.56 3.09
C MET A 50 2.37 -1.31 4.41
N GLN A 51 1.58 -0.24 4.47
CA GLN A 51 0.84 0.14 5.67
C GLN A 51 -0.20 -0.96 6.02
N ALA A 52 -0.14 -1.49 7.24
CA ALA A 52 -0.88 -2.68 7.67
C ALA A 52 -1.53 -2.52 9.05
N GLN A 53 -1.93 -1.30 9.42
CA GLN A 53 -2.73 -1.06 10.63
C GLN A 53 -4.08 -1.77 10.51
N VAL A 54 -4.73 -1.60 9.35
CA VAL A 54 -5.82 -2.46 8.90
C VAL A 54 -5.16 -3.66 8.20
N PRO A 55 -5.31 -4.89 8.72
CA PRO A 55 -4.61 -6.08 8.20
C PRO A 55 -4.85 -6.34 6.72
N SER A 56 -5.98 -5.88 6.21
CA SER A 56 -6.45 -6.20 4.88
C SER A 56 -6.01 -5.21 3.78
N ASN A 57 -5.48 -4.05 4.16
CA ASN A 57 -5.00 -3.03 3.21
C ASN A 57 -3.86 -3.52 2.30
N PRO A 58 -2.86 -4.30 2.77
CA PRO A 58 -1.81 -4.82 1.91
C PRO A 58 -2.35 -5.71 0.78
N TYR A 59 -3.39 -6.51 1.01
CA TYR A 59 -3.98 -7.37 -0.03
C TYR A 59 -4.58 -6.55 -1.17
N LEU A 60 -5.39 -5.54 -0.85
CA LEU A 60 -5.92 -4.62 -1.85
C LEU A 60 -4.79 -3.85 -2.57
N GLY A 61 -3.78 -3.39 -1.81
CA GLY A 61 -2.66 -2.66 -2.39
C GLY A 61 -1.81 -3.51 -3.33
N LEU A 62 -1.61 -4.80 -3.03
CA LEU A 62 -0.92 -5.75 -3.89
C LEU A 62 -1.78 -6.12 -5.09
N TRP A 63 -3.07 -6.40 -4.87
CA TRP A 63 -4.03 -6.61 -5.96
C TRP A 63 -3.98 -5.47 -6.96
N ALA A 64 -3.94 -4.21 -6.53
CA ALA A 64 -3.89 -3.06 -7.45
C ALA A 64 -2.57 -2.96 -8.26
N ARG A 65 -1.52 -3.68 -7.87
CA ARG A 65 -0.15 -3.57 -8.41
C ARG A 65 0.33 -4.80 -9.17
N LEU A 66 -0.23 -5.96 -8.88
CA LEU A 66 0.25 -7.24 -9.36
C LEU A 66 -0.72 -7.85 -10.36
N ASP A 67 -0.15 -8.51 -11.37
CA ASP A 67 -0.87 -9.39 -12.27
C ASP A 67 -1.12 -10.74 -11.59
N ASP A 68 -2.32 -11.31 -11.76
CA ASP A 68 -2.74 -12.59 -11.16
C ASP A 68 -2.44 -12.77 -9.65
N PHE A 69 -2.60 -11.70 -8.86
CA PHE A 69 -2.33 -11.73 -7.43
C PHE A 69 -3.26 -12.69 -6.66
N GLN A 70 -2.66 -13.59 -5.88
CA GLN A 70 -3.36 -14.53 -5.01
C GLN A 70 -3.14 -14.16 -3.53
N PRO A 71 -4.19 -13.78 -2.77
CA PRO A 71 -4.08 -13.46 -1.34
C PRO A 71 -3.33 -14.51 -0.51
N GLU A 72 -3.49 -15.79 -0.84
CA GLU A 72 -2.89 -16.94 -0.15
C GLU A 72 -1.35 -16.92 -0.21
N GLU A 73 -0.75 -16.24 -1.18
CA GLU A 73 0.70 -16.01 -1.21
C GLU A 73 1.15 -15.25 0.05
N VAL A 74 0.48 -14.14 0.37
CA VAL A 74 0.82 -13.30 1.53
C VAL A 74 0.59 -14.07 2.83
N SER A 75 -0.52 -14.79 2.94
CA SER A 75 -0.80 -15.62 4.12
C SER A 75 0.30 -16.67 4.35
N ARG A 76 0.72 -17.39 3.30
CA ARG A 76 1.81 -18.38 3.41
C ARG A 76 3.14 -17.76 3.80
N LEU A 77 3.48 -16.59 3.24
CA LEU A 77 4.72 -15.89 3.59
C LEU A 77 4.74 -15.45 5.06
N ILE A 78 3.57 -15.06 5.60
CA ILE A 78 3.43 -14.71 7.01
C ILE A 78 3.53 -15.95 7.90
N GLU A 79 2.87 -17.04 7.54
CA GLU A 79 2.95 -18.32 8.26
C GLU A 79 4.40 -18.84 8.35
N ARG A 80 5.16 -18.66 7.27
CA ARG A 80 6.59 -18.98 7.19
C ARG A 80 7.51 -17.95 7.84
N ARG A 81 6.96 -16.84 8.34
CA ARG A 81 7.68 -15.70 8.94
C ARG A 81 8.65 -15.02 7.98
N GLU A 82 8.40 -15.13 6.68
CA GLU A 82 9.13 -14.40 5.63
C GLU A 82 8.60 -12.97 5.48
N LEU A 83 7.30 -12.77 5.73
CA LEU A 83 6.69 -11.47 5.94
C LEU A 83 6.33 -11.29 7.42
N VAL A 84 6.57 -10.10 7.95
CA VAL A 84 6.31 -9.74 9.35
C VAL A 84 5.56 -8.41 9.41
N ARG A 85 4.83 -8.20 10.51
CA ARG A 85 3.97 -7.01 10.70
C ARG A 85 4.40 -6.14 11.91
N PRO A 86 5.61 -5.54 11.89
CA PRO A 86 6.13 -4.70 12.97
C PRO A 86 5.59 -3.27 12.93
N THR A 87 5.79 -2.54 14.04
CA THR A 87 5.73 -1.08 14.07
C THR A 87 7.04 -0.51 13.48
N LEU A 88 6.93 0.33 12.45
CA LEU A 88 8.07 0.94 11.75
C LEU A 88 7.84 2.44 11.47
N MET A 89 7.88 2.86 10.21
CA MET A 89 7.84 4.26 9.80
C MET A 89 6.66 4.99 10.43
N ARG A 90 6.92 6.20 10.94
CA ARG A 90 5.93 7.04 11.64
C ARG A 90 5.28 6.33 12.85
N THR A 91 5.95 5.34 13.44
CA THR A 91 5.41 4.52 14.55
C THR A 91 4.07 3.84 14.21
N THR A 92 3.87 3.46 12.95
CA THR A 92 2.68 2.75 12.48
C THR A 92 3.00 1.31 12.05
N ILE A 93 1.98 0.46 12.03
CA ILE A 93 2.13 -0.95 11.65
C ILE A 93 2.32 -1.06 10.13
N HIS A 94 3.37 -1.78 9.72
CA HIS A 94 3.68 -2.08 8.32
C HIS A 94 3.87 -3.59 8.12
N LEU A 95 3.50 -4.09 6.95
CA LEU A 95 3.90 -5.40 6.44
C LEU A 95 5.22 -5.24 5.68
N VAL A 96 6.26 -5.96 6.07
CA VAL A 96 7.60 -5.95 5.47
C VAL A 96 8.16 -7.36 5.39
N SER A 97 9.19 -7.59 4.58
CA SER A 97 9.96 -8.84 4.68
C SER A 97 10.71 -8.92 6.01
N ALA A 98 10.98 -10.14 6.48
CA ALA A 98 11.79 -10.35 7.67
C ALA A 98 13.20 -9.74 7.51
N ARG A 99 13.75 -9.82 6.29
CA ARG A 99 15.02 -9.18 5.92
C ARG A 99 14.98 -7.66 6.10
N ASP A 100 14.00 -7.00 5.51
CA ASP A 100 13.85 -5.55 5.61
C ASP A 100 13.53 -5.11 7.03
N CYS A 101 12.76 -5.91 7.78
CA CYS A 101 12.51 -5.65 9.18
C CYS A 101 13.83 -5.56 9.97
N LEU A 102 14.77 -6.49 9.75
CA LEU A 102 16.07 -6.46 10.44
C LEU A 102 16.89 -5.22 10.09
N ALA A 103 16.78 -4.70 8.87
CA ALA A 103 17.47 -3.49 8.44
C ALA A 103 16.79 -2.19 8.94
N LEU A 104 15.46 -2.12 8.86
CA LEU A 104 14.68 -0.92 9.17
C LEU A 104 14.46 -0.72 10.67
N ARG A 105 14.30 -1.80 11.43
CA ARG A 105 13.91 -1.75 12.84
C ARG A 105 14.90 -1.00 13.73
N PRO A 106 16.23 -1.16 13.60
CA PRO A 106 17.21 -0.38 14.37
C PRO A 106 17.15 1.11 14.06
N LEU A 107 16.91 1.49 12.79
CA LEU A 107 16.79 2.89 12.38
C LEU A 107 15.56 3.56 13.00
N MET A 108 14.46 2.81 13.17
CA MET A 108 13.23 3.31 13.77
C MET A 108 13.22 3.29 15.30
N GLN A 109 14.10 2.50 15.93
CA GLN A 109 14.14 2.29 17.39
C GLN A 109 14.16 3.61 18.20
N PRO A 110 15.01 4.62 17.91
CA PRO A 110 15.06 5.84 18.71
C PRO A 110 13.74 6.63 18.67
N LEU A 111 13.08 6.67 17.51
CA LEU A 111 11.78 7.31 17.36
C LEU A 111 10.70 6.56 18.13
N MET A 112 10.71 5.22 18.09
CA MET A 112 9.75 4.38 18.81
C MET A 112 9.88 4.55 20.33
N VAL A 113 11.11 4.54 20.85
CA VAL A 113 11.42 4.80 22.26
C VAL A 113 10.88 6.17 22.66
N ARG A 114 11.24 7.21 21.91
CA ARG A 114 10.78 8.58 22.16
C ARG A 114 9.25 8.69 22.17
N THR A 115 8.58 8.11 21.18
CA THR A 115 7.11 8.14 21.08
C THR A 115 6.49 7.43 22.29
N LEU A 116 6.97 6.24 22.66
CA LEU A 116 6.45 5.49 23.81
C LEU A 116 6.67 6.27 25.11
N SER A 117 7.87 6.81 25.36
CA SER A 117 8.19 7.64 26.54
C SER A 117 7.27 8.85 26.69
N SER A 118 6.76 9.40 25.57
CA SER A 118 5.88 10.58 25.60
C SER A 118 4.45 10.27 26.09
N THR A 119 4.05 8.99 26.06
CA THR A 119 2.72 8.55 26.48
C THR A 119 2.58 8.50 28.01
N ALA A 120 1.35 8.51 28.52
CA ALA A 120 1.09 8.32 29.95
C ALA A 120 1.64 6.98 30.48
N TRP A 121 1.69 5.95 29.63
CA TRP A 121 2.24 4.64 29.94
C TRP A 121 3.77 4.68 30.02
N GLY A 122 4.42 5.30 29.04
CA GLY A 122 5.88 5.40 29.00
C GLY A 122 6.49 6.17 30.17
N LYS A 123 5.76 7.16 30.70
CA LYS A 123 6.17 7.92 31.90
C LYS A 123 6.24 7.06 33.18
N ASN A 124 5.53 5.92 33.20
CA ASN A 124 5.51 4.99 34.34
C ASN A 124 6.47 3.80 34.13
N ILE A 125 7.22 3.76 33.03
CA ILE A 125 8.24 2.72 32.82
C ILE A 125 9.47 3.09 33.65
N ALA A 126 9.81 2.22 34.60
CA ALA A 126 10.74 2.50 35.68
C ALA A 126 12.17 2.88 35.22
N ASP A 127 12.64 2.32 34.10
CA ASP A 127 14.00 2.54 33.61
C ASP A 127 14.15 2.31 32.09
N ALA A 128 15.25 2.80 31.53
CA ALA A 128 15.54 2.73 30.10
C ALA A 128 15.73 1.29 29.58
N ALA A 129 16.19 0.35 30.41
CA ALA A 129 16.31 -1.06 30.03
C ALA A 129 14.93 -1.73 30.01
N SER A 130 14.04 -1.39 30.94
CA SER A 130 12.63 -1.78 30.91
C SER A 130 11.90 -1.20 29.70
N LEU A 131 12.20 0.03 29.29
CA LEU A 131 11.65 0.63 28.07
C LEU A 131 12.20 -0.03 26.81
N ALA A 132 13.51 -0.27 26.75
CA ALA A 132 14.13 -1.02 25.66
C ALA A 132 13.59 -2.45 25.59
N GLY A 133 13.35 -3.08 26.73
CA GLY A 133 12.70 -4.38 26.88
C GLY A 133 11.26 -4.33 26.39
N ALA A 134 10.43 -3.40 26.85
CA ALA A 134 9.06 -3.22 26.36
C ALA A 134 9.02 -2.99 24.84
N VAL A 135 9.89 -2.14 24.31
CA VAL A 135 10.00 -1.92 22.86
C VAL A 135 10.58 -3.14 22.12
N SER A 136 11.35 -4.01 22.78
CA SER A 136 11.91 -5.23 22.17
C SER A 136 11.03 -6.46 22.34
N TYR A 137 10.11 -6.48 23.31
CA TYR A 137 9.21 -7.60 23.65
C TYR A 137 7.75 -7.35 23.29
N LEU A 138 7.29 -6.09 23.28
CA LEU A 138 5.95 -5.73 22.77
C LEU A 138 5.95 -5.57 21.24
N VAL A 139 7.12 -5.40 20.60
CA VAL A 139 7.22 -5.28 19.13
C VAL A 139 7.25 -6.63 18.40
N PRO A 140 7.78 -7.73 18.95
CA PRO A 140 7.57 -9.08 18.47
C PRO A 140 6.24 -9.67 18.92
N VAL A 141 5.24 -8.85 19.29
CA VAL A 141 3.92 -9.12 18.72
C VAL A 141 4.01 -8.85 17.21
N VAL A 142 4.89 -9.61 16.53
CA VAL A 142 4.73 -9.97 15.14
C VAL A 142 3.33 -10.53 15.16
N GLN A 143 2.36 -9.71 14.74
CA GLN A 143 0.98 -10.16 14.71
C GLN A 143 0.90 -11.19 13.58
N VAL A 144 1.32 -12.42 13.90
CA VAL A 144 1.10 -13.67 13.19
C VAL A 144 0.03 -14.48 13.93
N PRO A 145 -1.21 -13.99 14.06
CA PRO A 145 -2.37 -14.86 14.02
C PRO A 145 -3.03 -14.70 12.64
N PRO A 146 -3.81 -15.70 12.19
CA PRO A 146 -4.21 -15.81 10.78
C PRO A 146 -4.74 -14.47 10.31
N MET A 147 -4.17 -13.95 9.22
CA MET A 147 -4.96 -13.07 8.37
C MET A 147 -5.85 -14.04 7.61
N PRO A 148 -7.12 -14.26 8.02
CA PRO A 148 -8.04 -14.89 7.08
C PRO A 148 -7.92 -14.08 5.78
N ALA A 149 -8.04 -14.75 4.65
CA ALA A 149 -8.37 -14.08 3.39
C ALA A 149 -9.71 -13.37 3.61
N GLY A 150 -9.67 -12.20 4.25
CA GLY A 150 -10.78 -11.50 4.87
C GLY A 150 -11.20 -10.32 4.02
N ARG A 151 -12.38 -9.78 4.32
CA ARG A 151 -13.07 -8.71 3.57
C ARG A 151 -12.31 -7.38 3.69
N GLY A 152 -11.22 -7.26 2.95
CA GLY A 152 -10.35 -6.10 2.94
C GLY A 152 -10.78 -5.00 2.01
N GLY A 153 -10.34 -3.77 2.29
CA GLY A 153 -10.61 -2.63 1.40
C GLY A 153 -12.10 -2.38 1.28
N GLU A 154 -12.75 -1.96 2.37
CA GLU A 154 -14.17 -1.62 2.29
C GLU A 154 -14.37 -0.21 1.74
N TYR A 155 -13.35 0.63 1.74
CA TYR A 155 -13.37 1.94 1.12
C TYR A 155 -11.97 2.32 0.62
N GLY A 156 -11.93 3.21 -0.38
CA GLY A 156 -10.67 3.71 -0.92
C GLY A 156 -10.89 4.86 -1.90
N SER A 157 -9.80 5.27 -2.54
CA SER A 157 -9.80 6.30 -3.57
C SER A 157 -9.86 5.70 -4.97
N VAL A 158 -10.47 6.45 -5.88
CA VAL A 158 -10.35 6.24 -7.34
C VAL A 158 -9.40 7.29 -7.88
N LEU A 159 -8.41 6.85 -8.67
CA LEU A 159 -7.51 7.73 -9.38
C LEU A 159 -7.94 7.82 -10.84
N VAL A 160 -8.25 9.02 -11.30
CA VAL A 160 -8.44 9.33 -12.73
C VAL A 160 -7.21 10.08 -13.19
N ASP A 161 -6.53 9.55 -14.20
CA ASP A 161 -5.31 10.15 -14.74
C ASP A 161 -4.18 10.37 -13.71
N GLY A 162 -4.24 9.63 -12.59
CA GLY A 162 -3.29 9.75 -11.48
C GLY A 162 -3.65 10.71 -10.36
N PHE A 163 -4.78 11.38 -10.48
CA PHE A 163 -5.27 12.34 -9.50
C PHE A 163 -6.50 11.76 -8.83
N LEU A 164 -6.74 12.15 -7.57
CA LEU A 164 -7.93 11.76 -6.84
C LEU A 164 -9.17 12.22 -7.62
N GLY A 165 -9.89 11.26 -8.20
CA GLY A 165 -11.10 11.50 -9.00
C GLY A 165 -12.38 11.19 -8.24
N GLY A 166 -12.31 10.40 -7.18
CA GLY A 166 -13.47 9.96 -6.41
C GLY A 166 -13.10 9.02 -5.27
N MET A 167 -14.14 8.52 -4.60
CA MET A 167 -14.03 7.52 -3.55
C MET A 167 -14.84 6.29 -3.95
N TRP A 168 -14.50 5.14 -3.38
CA TRP A 168 -15.32 3.95 -3.52
C TRP A 168 -15.52 3.29 -2.18
N ARG A 169 -16.57 2.48 -2.09
CA ARG A 169 -16.88 1.64 -0.93
C ARG A 169 -17.57 0.35 -1.35
N ILE A 170 -17.23 -0.75 -0.70
CA ILE A 170 -17.92 -2.03 -0.85
C ILE A 170 -18.92 -2.20 0.30
N THR A 171 -20.14 -2.58 -0.02
CA THR A 171 -21.17 -3.03 0.91
C THR A 171 -21.61 -4.43 0.55
N ARG A 172 -21.81 -5.27 1.55
CA ARG A 172 -22.32 -6.63 1.36
C ARG A 172 -23.73 -6.71 1.89
N GLU A 173 -24.62 -7.21 1.05
CA GLU A 173 -26.03 -7.48 1.37
C GLU A 173 -26.25 -9.00 1.35
N ARG A 174 -27.43 -9.46 1.77
CA ARG A 174 -27.69 -10.90 1.92
C ARG A 174 -27.59 -11.60 0.55
N GLY A 175 -26.48 -12.30 0.33
CA GLY A 175 -26.19 -13.06 -0.90
C GLY A 175 -25.38 -12.31 -1.97
N GLY A 176 -25.00 -11.04 -1.77
CA GLY A 176 -24.32 -10.23 -2.80
C GLY A 176 -23.34 -9.19 -2.25
N ALA A 177 -22.51 -8.65 -3.13
CA ALA A 177 -21.60 -7.54 -2.82
C ALA A 177 -21.77 -6.42 -3.86
N ARG A 178 -21.94 -5.19 -3.38
CA ARG A 178 -22.04 -3.98 -4.19
C ARG A 178 -20.84 -3.09 -3.94
N LEU A 179 -20.19 -2.61 -5.00
CA LEU A 179 -19.20 -1.55 -4.97
C LEU A 179 -19.85 -0.26 -5.46
N VAL A 180 -19.82 0.78 -4.63
CA VAL A 180 -20.30 2.12 -4.97
C VAL A 180 -19.10 3.02 -5.18
N VAL A 181 -18.97 3.62 -6.36
CA VAL A 181 -18.01 4.67 -6.67
C VAL A 181 -18.72 6.01 -6.64
N GLU A 182 -18.25 6.91 -5.79
CA GLU A 182 -18.67 8.30 -5.72
C GLU A 182 -17.65 9.16 -6.50
N SER A 183 -18.02 9.60 -7.70
CA SER A 183 -17.17 10.50 -8.49
C SER A 183 -17.17 11.90 -7.89
N GLY A 184 -16.00 12.52 -7.81
CA GLY A 184 -15.81 13.90 -7.32
C GLY A 184 -16.19 14.98 -8.34
N GLY A 185 -16.84 14.60 -9.44
CA GLY A 185 -17.25 15.49 -10.51
C GLY A 185 -17.78 14.72 -11.73
N SER A 186 -17.95 15.43 -12.84
CA SER A 186 -18.34 14.82 -14.11
C SER A 186 -17.17 14.05 -14.73
N TRP A 187 -17.36 12.77 -14.96
CA TRP A 187 -16.41 11.90 -15.64
C TRP A 187 -16.83 11.64 -17.08
N SER A 188 -15.85 11.46 -17.97
CA SER A 188 -16.12 11.02 -19.34
C SER A 188 -16.77 9.63 -19.34
N GLN A 189 -17.42 9.25 -20.45
CA GLN A 189 -17.95 7.88 -20.58
C GLN A 189 -16.84 6.83 -20.50
N GLU A 190 -15.64 7.15 -20.99
CA GLU A 190 -14.47 6.28 -20.93
C GLU A 190 -14.01 6.07 -19.48
N ASP A 191 -13.87 7.14 -18.69
CA ASP A 191 -13.48 7.04 -17.28
C ASP A 191 -14.50 6.26 -16.45
N ARG A 192 -15.80 6.49 -16.71
CA ARG A 192 -16.88 5.74 -16.04
C ARG A 192 -16.81 4.26 -16.39
N LYS A 193 -16.58 3.93 -17.66
CA LYS A 193 -16.42 2.53 -18.08
C LYS A 193 -15.18 1.89 -17.43
N ALA A 194 -14.04 2.56 -17.47
CA ALA A 194 -12.80 2.07 -16.88
C ALA A 194 -12.92 1.83 -15.36
N ALA A 195 -13.54 2.77 -14.64
CA ALA A 195 -13.83 2.62 -13.21
C ALA A 195 -14.80 1.46 -12.93
N GLY A 196 -15.81 1.27 -13.79
CA GLY A 196 -16.73 0.14 -13.70
C GLY A 196 -16.03 -1.21 -13.90
N ASP A 197 -15.20 -1.32 -14.94
CA ASP A 197 -14.43 -2.53 -15.25
C ASP A 197 -13.43 -2.87 -14.14
N GLU A 198 -12.73 -1.88 -13.57
CA GLU A 198 -11.83 -2.10 -12.42
C GLU A 198 -12.61 -2.46 -11.15
N GLY A 199 -13.75 -1.80 -10.90
CA GLY A 199 -14.63 -2.13 -9.78
C GLY A 199 -15.17 -3.56 -9.85
N ALA A 200 -15.50 -4.05 -11.04
CA ALA A 200 -15.94 -5.42 -11.26
C ALA A 200 -14.84 -6.43 -10.95
N ARG A 201 -13.60 -6.18 -11.43
CA ARG A 201 -12.44 -7.01 -11.08
C ARG A 201 -12.15 -6.99 -9.58
N MET A 202 -12.35 -5.83 -8.94
CA MET A 202 -12.14 -5.68 -7.50
C MET A 202 -13.14 -6.51 -6.70
N LEU A 203 -14.43 -6.47 -7.06
CA LEU A 203 -15.45 -7.31 -6.43
C LEU A 203 -15.21 -8.81 -6.65
N ALA A 204 -14.79 -9.19 -7.85
CA ALA A 204 -14.42 -10.57 -8.16
C ALA A 204 -13.31 -11.10 -7.24
N CYS A 205 -12.37 -10.24 -6.84
CA CYS A 205 -11.29 -10.59 -5.92
C CYS A 205 -11.70 -10.50 -4.45
N LEU A 206 -12.22 -9.35 -4.00
CA LEU A 206 -12.47 -9.06 -2.58
C LEU A 206 -13.79 -9.64 -2.06
N ALA A 207 -14.67 -10.03 -2.97
CA ALA A 207 -15.98 -10.60 -2.69
C ALA A 207 -16.28 -11.85 -3.50
N ALA A 208 -15.27 -12.65 -3.82
CA ALA A 208 -15.41 -13.93 -4.53
C ALA A 208 -16.45 -14.89 -3.89
N ASP A 209 -16.67 -14.78 -2.58
CA ASP A 209 -17.66 -15.56 -1.82
C ASP A 209 -19.12 -15.11 -2.01
N ALA A 210 -19.34 -13.93 -2.60
CA ALA A 210 -20.69 -13.40 -2.82
C ALA A 210 -21.35 -14.04 -4.05
N GLY A 211 -22.64 -14.37 -3.96
CA GLY A 211 -23.41 -14.97 -5.04
C GLY A 211 -23.75 -14.01 -6.20
N SER A 212 -23.58 -12.70 -5.98
CA SER A 212 -23.72 -11.67 -7.02
C SER A 212 -22.79 -10.48 -6.75
N HIS A 213 -22.37 -9.82 -7.82
CA HIS A 213 -21.58 -8.58 -7.80
C HIS A 213 -22.30 -7.47 -8.56
N ASP A 214 -22.29 -6.27 -8.00
CA ASP A 214 -22.90 -5.08 -8.58
C ASP A 214 -21.96 -3.87 -8.43
N VAL A 215 -21.78 -3.09 -9.49
CA VAL A 215 -20.94 -1.89 -9.48
C VAL A 215 -21.78 -0.69 -9.87
N GLN A 216 -21.86 0.29 -8.96
CA GLN A 216 -22.63 1.51 -9.17
C GLN A 216 -21.70 2.72 -9.12
N ILE A 217 -21.77 3.57 -10.15
CA ILE A 217 -21.05 4.84 -10.17
C ILE A 217 -22.06 5.97 -10.03
N VAL A 218 -21.98 6.69 -8.91
CA VAL A 218 -22.80 7.86 -8.59
C VAL A 218 -21.94 9.12 -8.65
N THR A 219 -22.54 10.22 -9.09
CA THR A 219 -21.88 11.53 -9.04
C THR A 219 -22.22 12.18 -7.72
N ARG A 220 -21.21 12.66 -6.98
CA ARG A 220 -21.45 13.44 -5.77
C ARG A 220 -21.99 14.83 -6.18
N GLU A 221 -23.16 15.18 -5.65
CA GLU A 221 -23.75 16.53 -5.79
C GLU A 221 -22.87 17.60 -5.14
#